data_AF-A0ABD6EIA6-F1
#
_entry.id   AF-A0ABD6EIA6-F1
#
_cell.length_a   1.000
_cell.length_b   1.000
_cell.length_c   1.000
_cell.angle_alpha   90.00
_cell.angle_beta   90.00
_cell.angle_gamma   90.00
#
_symmetry.space_group_name_H-M   'P 1'
#
loop_
_entity.id
_entity.type
_entity.pdbx_description
1 polymer ?
#
loop_
_entity_poly.entity_id
_entity_poly.type
_entity_poly.pdbx_seq_one_letter_code
_entity_poly.pdbx_strand_id
1 'polypeptide(L)'
;MFGPKSEEQFASNLQFLHSIPKSVKYHAWRQKSVMKMLLLTHKRFTYKDEFLNSMKTNYKAALRKYDFCEDKIRQKAADETEKWVRKATGNVVKKTVEKRMFRTETRSSPVSAISTCFRWLNPLAKESGEFGGKQVNFLKGTGQYKYQKTTEYEVLGMPTVDDAAVLYIFLPKGNYSDFEKDMDGARVLHANFGDEKTVIVKIPEMKIFSKYKFNVALQKLGLQKVFTEDAELGNIAVQAVDMYASYQAVGFEINEEGVKAGATGTAGLQSLSGIVEPLVEKDNNVGNNDIDLDDGETDKFFADRPFFFALIRGDLILYAGRYM
;
A
#
# COMPACT_ATOMS: atom_id res chain seq x y z
N MET A 1 24.38 -12.94 1.56
CA MET A 1 25.01 -12.12 0.50
C MET A 1 24.03 -12.13 -0.67
N PHE A 2 23.30 -11.05 -0.90
CA PHE A 2 22.32 -10.97 -1.99
C PHE A 2 23.09 -10.81 -3.30
N GLY A 3 22.91 -11.72 -4.26
CA GLY A 3 23.69 -11.73 -5.51
C GLY A 3 23.28 -10.62 -6.49
N PRO A 4 24.08 -10.33 -7.53
CA PRO A 4 23.86 -9.23 -8.48
C PRO A 4 22.49 -9.28 -9.19
N LYS A 5 21.91 -10.47 -9.40
CA LYS A 5 20.55 -10.63 -9.94
C LYS A 5 19.46 -9.99 -9.07
N SER A 6 19.68 -9.86 -7.77
CA SER A 6 18.69 -9.29 -6.83
C SER A 6 18.66 -7.76 -6.86
N GLU A 7 19.77 -7.09 -7.18
CA GLU A 7 19.83 -5.63 -7.27
C GLU A 7 19.15 -5.11 -8.55
N GLU A 8 19.39 -5.77 -9.69
CA GLU A 8 18.70 -5.46 -10.95
C GLU A 8 17.19 -5.71 -10.83
N GLN A 9 16.79 -6.80 -10.17
CA GLN A 9 15.39 -7.13 -9.95
C GLN A 9 14.72 -6.14 -9.00
N PHE A 10 15.41 -5.69 -7.95
CA PHE A 10 14.91 -4.63 -7.06
C PHE A 10 14.78 -3.28 -7.78
N ALA A 11 15.79 -2.87 -8.55
CA ALA A 11 15.74 -1.64 -9.34
C ALA A 11 14.63 -1.70 -10.41
N SER A 12 14.45 -2.84 -11.07
CA SER A 12 13.36 -3.10 -12.01
C SER A 12 11.98 -2.99 -11.34
N ASN A 13 11.79 -3.61 -10.17
CA ASN A 13 10.55 -3.51 -9.40
C ASN A 13 10.22 -2.07 -8.99
N LEU A 14 11.23 -1.27 -8.66
CA LEU A 14 11.02 0.16 -8.34
C LEU A 14 10.74 1.00 -9.59
N GLN A 15 11.44 0.76 -10.70
CA GLN A 15 11.14 1.40 -11.97
C GLN A 15 9.73 1.05 -12.44
N PHE A 16 9.26 -0.18 -12.22
CA PHE A 16 7.90 -0.63 -12.48
C PHE A 16 6.86 0.18 -11.69
N LEU A 17 7.08 0.40 -10.39
CA LEU A 17 6.21 1.29 -9.59
C LEU A 17 6.17 2.72 -10.15
N HIS A 18 7.24 3.16 -10.83
CA HIS A 18 7.31 4.47 -11.47
C HIS A 18 6.78 4.51 -12.92
N SER A 19 6.67 3.38 -13.60
CA SER A 19 6.32 3.27 -15.03
C SER A 19 4.85 2.91 -15.28
N ILE A 20 4.05 2.74 -14.22
CA ILE A 20 2.60 2.48 -14.31
C ILE A 20 1.94 3.43 -15.34
N PRO A 21 1.42 2.92 -16.48
CA PRO A 21 0.89 3.73 -17.56
C PRO A 21 -0.26 4.63 -17.11
N LYS A 22 -0.38 5.80 -17.74
CA LYS A 22 -1.45 6.78 -17.48
C LYS A 22 -2.75 6.52 -18.25
N SER A 23 -2.93 5.37 -18.91
CA SER A 23 -4.02 5.22 -19.88
C SER A 23 -4.51 3.79 -20.04
N VAL A 24 -5.78 3.57 -19.70
CA VAL A 24 -6.74 3.01 -20.65
C VAL A 24 -7.85 4.05 -20.79
N LYS A 25 -8.10 4.47 -22.04
CA LYS A 25 -9.09 5.48 -22.39
C LYS A 25 -10.46 4.82 -22.34
N TYR A 26 -11.16 4.89 -21.21
CA TYR A 26 -12.61 5.11 -21.06
C TYR A 26 -12.81 5.27 -19.55
N HIS A 27 -13.21 6.47 -19.10
CA HIS A 27 -13.28 6.95 -17.70
C HIS A 27 -11.94 7.44 -17.12
N ALA A 28 -11.69 8.74 -17.30
CA ALA A 28 -10.46 9.44 -16.94
C ALA A 28 -10.28 9.66 -15.42
N TRP A 29 -10.09 8.59 -14.63
CA TRP A 29 -9.58 8.67 -13.26
C TRP A 29 -8.47 7.64 -13.03
N ARG A 30 -7.26 8.13 -12.71
CA ARG A 30 -6.01 7.35 -12.77
C ARG A 30 -5.86 6.41 -11.57
N GLN A 31 -6.01 5.10 -11.79
CA GLN A 31 -5.43 4.11 -10.90
C GLN A 31 -3.90 4.24 -10.90
N LYS A 32 -3.27 4.27 -9.73
CA LYS A 32 -1.83 4.52 -9.64
C LYS A 32 -1.25 4.05 -8.31
N SER A 33 -0.13 3.33 -8.36
CA SER A 33 0.81 3.22 -7.23
C SER A 33 2.01 4.13 -7.48
N VAL A 34 2.47 4.84 -6.46
CA VAL A 34 3.61 5.75 -6.53
C VAL A 34 4.43 5.59 -5.26
N MET A 35 5.63 5.04 -5.41
CA MET A 35 6.67 5.23 -4.42
C MET A 35 7.38 6.56 -4.70
N LYS A 36 7.64 7.34 -3.65
CA LYS A 36 8.56 8.48 -3.72
C LYS A 36 9.66 8.27 -2.69
N MET A 37 10.87 8.66 -3.06
CA MET A 37 12.04 8.58 -2.20
C MET A 37 12.60 9.98 -1.96
N LEU A 38 13.00 10.24 -0.71
CA LEU A 38 13.71 11.43 -0.28
C LEU A 38 14.98 10.99 0.41
N LEU A 39 16.13 11.39 -0.11
CA LEU A 39 17.42 11.18 0.54
C LEU A 39 17.83 12.45 1.27
N LEU A 40 18.00 12.33 2.58
CA LEU A 40 18.52 13.38 3.45
C LEU A 40 19.99 13.14 3.72
N THR A 41 20.82 14.17 3.52
CA THR A 41 22.28 14.09 3.65
C THR A 41 22.81 15.20 4.54
N HIS A 42 23.86 14.91 5.30
CA HIS A 42 24.52 15.89 6.16
C HIS A 42 25.48 16.78 5.35
N LYS A 43 25.52 18.08 5.67
CA LYS A 43 26.31 19.09 4.93
C LYS A 43 27.81 18.85 4.93
N ARG A 44 28.35 18.44 6.08
CA ARG A 44 29.77 18.14 6.34
C ARG A 44 30.35 16.97 5.53
N PHE A 45 29.52 16.17 4.86
CA PHE A 45 29.97 15.04 4.06
C PHE A 45 29.86 15.33 2.56
N THR A 46 30.81 14.80 1.81
CA THR A 46 30.90 14.91 0.35
C THR A 46 30.42 13.59 -0.24
N TYR A 47 29.19 13.59 -0.73
CA TYR A 47 28.60 12.46 -1.45
C TYR A 47 29.08 12.47 -2.90
N LYS A 48 29.37 11.29 -3.44
CA LYS A 48 29.84 11.15 -4.83
C LYS A 48 28.72 11.51 -5.81
N ASP A 49 29.07 12.26 -6.85
CA ASP A 49 28.10 12.72 -7.85
C ASP A 49 27.44 11.56 -8.59
N GLU A 50 28.18 10.48 -8.88
CA GLU A 50 27.64 9.25 -9.48
C GLU A 50 26.50 8.67 -8.66
N PHE A 51 26.66 8.59 -7.34
CA PHE A 51 25.63 8.11 -6.43
C PHE A 51 24.41 9.05 -6.41
N LEU A 52 24.63 10.36 -6.26
CA LEU A 52 23.53 11.34 -6.25
C LEU A 52 22.77 11.36 -7.58
N ASN A 53 23.48 11.19 -8.70
CA ASN A 53 22.89 11.10 -10.03
C ASN A 53 22.06 9.82 -10.16
N SER A 54 22.57 8.66 -9.74
CA SER A 54 21.82 7.40 -9.71
C SER A 54 20.53 7.52 -8.88
N MET A 55 20.59 8.16 -7.71
CA MET A 55 19.40 8.43 -6.88
C MET A 55 18.37 9.29 -7.60
N LYS A 56 18.79 10.32 -8.35
CA LYS A 56 17.89 11.19 -9.12
C LYS A 56 17.32 10.49 -10.35
N THR A 57 18.13 9.76 -11.12
CA THR A 57 17.74 9.20 -12.42
C THR A 57 16.96 7.90 -12.25
N ASN A 58 17.47 6.99 -11.43
CA ASN A 58 16.96 5.62 -11.35
C ASN A 58 15.82 5.53 -10.34
N TYR A 59 15.96 6.23 -9.21
CA TYR A 59 14.98 6.19 -8.10
C TYR A 59 14.09 7.44 -8.03
N LYS A 60 14.29 8.41 -8.93
CA LYS A 60 13.56 9.69 -8.96
C LYS A 60 13.53 10.36 -7.58
N ALA A 61 14.60 10.18 -6.81
CA ALA A 61 14.67 10.60 -5.42
C ALA A 61 14.82 12.12 -5.34
N ALA A 62 14.04 12.73 -4.45
CA ALA A 62 14.31 14.08 -4.00
C ALA A 62 15.56 14.05 -3.11
N LEU A 63 16.46 15.00 -3.29
CA LEU A 63 17.66 15.13 -2.46
C LEU A 63 17.57 16.39 -1.62
N ARG A 64 17.92 16.29 -0.33
CA ARG A 64 18.06 17.46 0.55
C ARG A 64 19.30 17.33 1.41
N LYS A 65 19.93 18.48 1.66
CA LYS A 65 21.19 18.59 2.38
C LYS A 65 21.04 19.56 3.55
N TYR A 66 21.24 19.08 4.77
CA TYR A 66 21.06 19.86 6.00
C TYR A 66 22.32 19.84 6.87
N ASP A 67 22.55 20.86 7.68
CA ASP A 67 23.49 20.78 8.78
C ASP A 67 22.74 20.31 10.03
N PHE A 68 22.84 19.03 10.37
CA PHE A 68 22.10 18.48 11.51
C PHE A 68 22.72 18.85 12.86
N CYS A 69 23.86 19.56 12.86
CA CYS A 69 24.48 20.06 14.09
C CYS A 69 23.62 21.16 14.75
N GLU A 70 22.94 21.96 13.93
CA GLU A 70 22.09 23.06 14.41
C GLU A 70 20.68 22.59 14.78
N ASP A 71 20.25 22.89 16.01
CA ASP A 71 18.96 22.45 16.54
C ASP A 71 17.76 22.98 15.74
N LYS A 72 17.83 24.25 15.32
CA LYS A 72 16.82 24.89 14.46
C LYS A 72 16.75 24.22 13.08
N ILE A 73 17.88 23.78 12.54
CA ILE A 73 17.94 23.09 11.24
C ILE A 73 17.36 21.68 11.35
N ARG A 74 17.55 20.97 12.48
CA ARG A 74 16.88 19.68 12.73
C ARG A 74 15.36 19.82 12.76
N GLN A 75 14.84 20.88 13.40
CA GLN A 75 13.40 21.17 13.39
C GLN A 75 12.91 21.46 11.96
N LYS A 76 13.61 22.33 11.23
CA LYS A 76 13.31 22.63 9.84
C LYS A 76 13.31 21.38 8.95
N ALA A 77 14.30 20.50 9.11
CA ALA A 77 14.39 19.24 8.38
C ALA A 77 13.18 18.34 8.66
N ALA A 78 12.72 18.28 9.91
CA ALA A 78 11.51 17.53 10.26
C ALA A 78 10.26 18.11 9.60
N ASP A 79 10.04 19.42 9.68
CA ASP A 79 8.85 20.07 9.12
C ASP A 79 8.82 19.97 7.58
N GLU A 80 9.96 20.17 6.93
CA GLU A 80 10.06 20.06 5.48
C GLU A 80 9.89 18.61 5.01
N THR A 81 10.39 17.63 5.76
CA THR A 81 10.23 16.21 5.46
C THR A 81 8.78 15.78 5.68
N GLU A 82 8.13 16.23 6.76
CA GLU A 82 6.70 16.02 7.00
C GLU A 82 5.86 16.57 5.85
N LYS A 83 6.10 17.83 5.45
CA LYS A 83 5.42 18.45 4.30
C LYS A 83 5.64 17.66 3.01
N TRP A 84 6.86 17.13 2.82
CA TRP A 84 7.17 16.29 1.67
C TRP A 84 6.42 14.96 1.70
N VAL A 85 6.40 14.25 2.84
CA VAL A 85 5.67 12.98 3.02
C VAL A 85 4.18 13.20 2.77
N ARG A 86 3.58 14.21 3.39
CA ARG A 86 2.16 14.54 3.17
C ARG A 86 1.84 14.79 1.71
N LYS A 87 2.65 15.57 0.99
CA LYS A 87 2.47 15.79 -0.45
C LYS A 87 2.73 14.51 -1.25
N ALA A 88 3.69 13.68 -0.81
CA ALA A 88 4.03 12.43 -1.45
C ALA A 88 2.86 11.43 -1.39
N THR A 89 2.17 11.39 -0.25
CA THR A 89 1.06 10.50 0.06
C THR A 89 -0.30 11.20 0.01
N GLY A 90 -0.44 12.27 -0.79
CA GLY A 90 -1.71 12.98 -0.96
C GLY A 90 -2.48 13.25 0.33
N ASN A 91 -1.81 13.65 1.41
CA ASN A 91 -2.35 13.97 2.73
C ASN A 91 -3.04 12.82 3.49
N VAL A 92 -2.91 11.56 3.06
CA VAL A 92 -3.41 10.43 3.84
C VAL A 92 -2.54 10.30 5.08
N VAL A 93 -1.22 10.16 4.93
CA VAL A 93 -0.29 10.19 6.08
C VAL A 93 -0.29 11.59 6.70
N LYS A 94 -0.66 11.70 7.99
CA LYS A 94 -0.90 13.02 8.64
C LYS A 94 0.27 13.58 9.46
N LYS A 95 0.97 12.74 10.23
CA LYS A 95 2.13 13.13 11.05
C LYS A 95 3.05 11.93 11.24
N THR A 96 4.20 11.96 10.59
CA THR A 96 5.17 10.84 10.63
C THR A 96 6.60 11.27 10.84
N VAL A 97 6.92 12.56 10.83
CA VAL A 97 8.29 13.03 11.01
C VAL A 97 8.36 13.92 12.23
N GLU A 98 9.36 13.66 13.06
CA GLU A 98 9.60 14.41 14.29
C GLU A 98 11.06 14.83 14.33
N LYS A 99 11.36 15.93 15.02
CA LYS A 99 12.72 16.43 15.16
C LYS A 99 13.69 15.38 15.70
N ARG A 100 13.27 14.55 16.67
CA ARG A 100 14.10 13.50 17.29
C ARG A 100 14.62 12.43 16.32
N MET A 101 14.07 12.40 15.11
CA MET A 101 14.47 11.49 14.04
C MET A 101 15.78 11.90 13.36
N PHE A 102 16.17 13.16 13.54
CA PHE A 102 17.41 13.75 13.09
C PHE A 102 18.26 14.06 14.32
N ARG A 103 19.51 13.60 14.33
CA ARG A 103 20.49 13.90 15.38
C ARG A 103 21.74 14.51 14.79
N THR A 104 22.60 15.02 15.66
CA THR A 104 23.94 15.51 15.33
C THR A 104 24.77 14.46 14.57
N GLU A 105 24.56 13.17 14.86
CA GLU A 105 25.25 12.04 14.24
C GLU A 105 24.60 11.60 12.92
N THR A 106 23.46 12.16 12.52
CA THR A 106 22.78 11.76 11.28
C THR A 106 23.64 12.12 10.08
N ARG A 107 24.34 11.13 9.51
CA ARG A 107 25.14 11.30 8.28
C ARG A 107 24.23 11.25 7.05
N SER A 108 23.45 10.18 6.92
CA SER A 108 22.43 10.03 5.88
C SER A 108 21.14 9.38 6.40
N SER A 109 20.00 9.72 5.79
CA SER A 109 18.69 9.15 6.15
C SER A 109 17.77 9.09 4.93
N PRO A 110 17.57 7.90 4.33
CA PRO A 110 16.53 7.72 3.32
C PRO A 110 15.14 7.67 3.97
N VAL A 111 14.22 8.40 3.34
CA VAL A 111 12.80 8.41 3.68
C VAL A 111 12.03 7.96 2.44
N SER A 112 11.27 6.87 2.56
CA SER A 112 10.35 6.42 1.51
C SER A 112 8.90 6.72 1.92
N ALA A 113 8.11 7.11 0.93
CA ALA A 113 6.68 7.35 1.09
C ALA A 113 5.93 6.65 -0.05
N ILE A 114 5.01 5.75 0.30
CA ILE A 114 4.27 4.95 -0.68
C ILE A 114 2.81 5.37 -0.66
N SER A 115 2.26 5.58 -1.86
CA SER A 115 0.90 6.02 -2.07
C SER A 115 0.28 5.30 -3.26
N THR A 116 -0.92 4.77 -3.08
CA THR A 116 -1.64 3.97 -4.06
C THR A 116 -3.08 4.43 -4.21
N CYS A 117 -3.73 4.18 -5.33
CA CYS A 117 -5.13 4.48 -5.56
C CYS A 117 -5.66 3.48 -6.57
N PHE A 118 -6.56 2.62 -6.14
CA PHE A 118 -7.28 1.64 -6.95
C PHE A 118 -8.76 1.71 -6.61
N ARG A 119 -9.63 1.50 -7.60
CA ARG A 119 -11.09 1.54 -7.41
C ARG A 119 -11.66 0.14 -7.40
N TRP A 120 -12.68 -0.10 -6.59
CA TRP A 120 -13.46 -1.34 -6.73
C TRP A 120 -14.09 -1.38 -8.11
N LEU A 121 -14.17 -2.59 -8.67
CA LEU A 121 -14.98 -2.82 -9.86
C LEU A 121 -16.43 -2.39 -9.61
N ASN A 122 -16.97 -2.80 -8.45
CA ASN A 122 -18.29 -2.42 -7.95
C ASN A 122 -18.15 -1.64 -6.62
N PRO A 123 -18.62 -0.38 -6.54
CA PRO A 123 -18.63 0.37 -5.28
C PRO A 123 -19.41 -0.34 -4.17
N LEU A 124 -19.00 -0.12 -2.93
CA LEU A 124 -19.59 -0.73 -1.74
C LEU A 124 -20.42 0.29 -0.97
N ALA A 125 -21.50 -0.14 -0.35
CA ALA A 125 -22.34 0.68 0.52
C ALA A 125 -21.79 0.68 1.96
N LYS A 126 -21.92 1.81 2.65
CA LYS A 126 -21.60 1.90 4.09
C LYS A 126 -22.73 1.35 4.95
N GLU A 127 -22.36 0.58 5.96
CA GLU A 127 -23.24 0.22 7.07
C GLU A 127 -22.48 0.25 8.40
N SER A 128 -23.19 0.44 9.50
CA SER A 128 -22.62 0.31 10.84
C SER A 128 -22.63 -1.14 11.29
N GLY A 129 -21.61 -1.57 12.03
CA GLY A 129 -21.56 -2.91 12.61
C GLY A 129 -20.52 -3.03 13.72
N GLU A 130 -20.43 -4.22 14.29
CA GLU A 130 -19.45 -4.52 15.33
C GLU A 130 -18.28 -5.32 14.75
N PHE A 131 -17.06 -4.90 15.08
CA PHE A 131 -15.82 -5.62 14.79
C PHE A 131 -15.10 -5.87 16.12
N GLY A 132 -14.94 -7.15 16.51
CA GLY A 132 -14.26 -7.53 17.74
C GLY A 132 -14.74 -6.78 19.00
N GLY A 133 -16.05 -6.56 19.17
CA GLY A 133 -16.60 -5.82 20.32
C GLY A 133 -16.71 -4.31 20.16
N LYS A 134 -16.29 -3.74 19.01
CA LYS A 134 -16.27 -2.29 18.78
C LYS A 134 -17.12 -1.88 17.61
N GLN A 135 -17.87 -0.79 17.76
CA GLN A 135 -18.63 -0.20 16.67
C GLN A 135 -17.70 0.40 15.61
N VAL A 136 -17.82 -0.06 14.37
CA VAL A 136 -17.08 0.45 13.21
C VAL A 136 -18.00 0.60 11.99
N ASN A 137 -17.52 1.33 10.98
CA ASN A 137 -18.14 1.32 9.67
C ASN A 137 -17.67 0.08 8.89
N PHE A 138 -18.61 -0.58 8.25
CA PHE A 138 -18.38 -1.62 7.28
C PHE A 138 -18.74 -1.14 5.88
N LEU A 139 -18.11 -1.75 4.89
CA LEU A 139 -18.38 -1.66 3.47
C LEU A 139 -19.02 -2.98 3.05
N LYS A 140 -20.20 -2.90 2.45
CA LYS A 140 -21.00 -4.05 2.06
C LYS A 140 -21.38 -3.98 0.59
N GLY A 141 -21.36 -5.12 -0.06
CA GLY A 141 -21.82 -5.26 -1.43
C GLY A 141 -21.93 -6.72 -1.83
N THR A 142 -22.45 -6.94 -3.03
CA THR A 142 -22.49 -8.25 -3.66
C THR A 142 -21.75 -8.15 -4.98
N GLY A 143 -20.95 -9.16 -5.31
CA GLY A 143 -20.21 -9.20 -6.56
C GLY A 143 -19.65 -10.57 -6.85
N GLN A 144 -19.11 -10.71 -8.07
CA GLN A 144 -18.32 -11.87 -8.46
C GLN A 144 -16.92 -11.71 -7.88
N TYR A 145 -16.54 -12.64 -7.00
CA TYR A 145 -15.26 -12.61 -6.31
C TYR A 145 -14.66 -14.01 -6.26
N LYS A 146 -13.32 -14.08 -6.28
CA LYS A 146 -12.63 -15.33 -5.93
C LYS A 146 -12.84 -15.59 -4.45
N TYR A 147 -13.38 -16.77 -4.13
CA TYR A 147 -13.70 -17.09 -2.75
C TYR A 147 -13.54 -18.57 -2.43
N GLN A 148 -12.88 -18.83 -1.30
CA GLN A 148 -12.68 -20.18 -0.79
C GLN A 148 -12.78 -20.22 0.74
N LYS A 149 -13.51 -21.21 1.25
CA LYS A 149 -13.45 -21.65 2.65
C LYS A 149 -12.51 -22.85 2.77
N THR A 150 -11.53 -22.79 3.66
CA THR A 150 -10.67 -23.93 4.02
C THR A 150 -10.99 -24.39 5.45
N THR A 151 -10.28 -25.40 5.95
CA THR A 151 -10.39 -25.81 7.37
C THR A 151 -9.78 -24.76 8.32
N GLU A 152 -8.82 -23.97 7.86
CA GLU A 152 -8.04 -23.04 8.69
C GLU A 152 -8.54 -21.59 8.60
N TYR A 153 -9.00 -21.16 7.42
CA TYR A 153 -9.37 -19.77 7.12
C TYR A 153 -10.38 -19.67 5.99
N GLU A 154 -10.90 -18.47 5.77
CA GLU A 154 -11.62 -18.08 4.56
C GLU A 154 -10.77 -17.06 3.81
N VAL A 155 -10.75 -17.12 2.48
CA VAL A 155 -10.03 -16.14 1.67
C VAL A 155 -10.94 -15.56 0.60
N LEU A 156 -10.93 -14.23 0.52
CA LEU A 156 -11.66 -13.45 -0.47
C LEU A 156 -10.66 -12.68 -1.34
N GLY A 157 -10.82 -12.72 -2.66
CA GLY A 157 -10.11 -11.90 -3.62
C GLY A 157 -11.04 -10.90 -4.30
N MET A 158 -10.84 -9.61 -4.00
CA MET A 158 -11.62 -8.50 -4.55
C MET A 158 -10.80 -7.76 -5.62
N PRO A 159 -11.13 -7.90 -6.91
CA PRO A 159 -10.43 -7.19 -7.97
C PRO A 159 -10.78 -5.70 -7.96
N THR A 160 -9.83 -4.90 -8.43
CA THR A 160 -10.02 -3.48 -8.72
C THR A 160 -10.28 -3.31 -10.21
N VAL A 161 -10.80 -2.15 -10.64
CA VAL A 161 -11.10 -1.88 -12.07
C VAL A 161 -9.89 -2.24 -12.95
N ASP A 162 -10.15 -2.81 -14.13
CA ASP A 162 -9.14 -3.28 -15.09
C ASP A 162 -8.15 -4.33 -14.53
N ASP A 163 -8.53 -5.04 -13.45
CA ASP A 163 -7.69 -6.02 -12.74
C ASP A 163 -6.30 -5.50 -12.36
N ALA A 164 -6.18 -4.19 -12.15
CA ALA A 164 -4.88 -3.57 -11.92
C ALA A 164 -4.23 -3.97 -10.59
N ALA A 165 -5.04 -4.42 -9.63
CA ALA A 165 -4.65 -5.05 -8.39
C ALA A 165 -5.84 -5.84 -7.82
N VAL A 166 -5.55 -6.83 -6.97
CA VAL A 166 -6.54 -7.61 -6.22
C VAL A 166 -6.25 -7.44 -4.73
N LEU A 167 -7.27 -7.07 -3.95
CA LEU A 167 -7.20 -7.15 -2.50
C LEU A 167 -7.58 -8.56 -2.07
N TYR A 168 -6.64 -9.24 -1.43
CA TYR A 168 -6.90 -10.50 -0.76
C TYR A 168 -7.07 -10.28 0.74
N ILE A 169 -8.11 -10.89 1.31
CA ILE A 169 -8.37 -10.89 2.76
C ILE A 169 -8.42 -12.34 3.22
N PHE A 170 -7.54 -12.67 4.16
CA PHE A 170 -7.46 -13.96 4.82
C PHE A 170 -8.04 -13.83 6.22
N LEU A 171 -9.20 -14.46 6.42
CA LEU A 171 -9.97 -14.40 7.65
C LEU A 171 -9.84 -15.74 8.40
N PRO A 172 -9.02 -15.82 9.46
CA PRO A 172 -8.78 -17.08 10.16
C PRO A 172 -10.04 -17.58 10.88
N LYS A 173 -10.16 -18.91 10.99
CA LYS A 173 -11.18 -19.56 11.84
C LYS A 173 -10.71 -19.72 13.29
N GLY A 174 -9.38 -19.84 13.48
CA GLY A 174 -8.74 -20.00 14.79
C GLY A 174 -8.09 -18.72 15.33
N ASN A 175 -7.09 -18.91 16.20
CA ASN A 175 -6.33 -17.80 16.78
C ASN A 175 -5.55 -17.04 15.71
N TYR A 176 -5.75 -15.72 15.64
CA TYR A 176 -5.07 -14.87 14.67
C TYR A 176 -3.55 -14.88 14.78
N SER A 177 -3.00 -14.88 16.00
CA SER A 177 -1.56 -14.80 16.21
C SER A 177 -0.84 -16.06 15.75
N ASP A 178 -1.47 -17.23 15.84
CA ASP A 178 -0.88 -18.48 15.34
C ASP A 178 -0.98 -18.54 13.82
N PHE A 179 -2.14 -18.13 13.27
CA PHE A 179 -2.31 -17.97 11.84
C PHE A 179 -1.25 -17.04 11.22
N GLU A 180 -0.98 -15.87 11.84
CA GLU A 180 0.00 -14.89 11.33
C GLU A 180 1.44 -15.43 11.34
N LYS A 181 1.82 -16.29 12.30
CA LYS A 181 3.16 -16.90 12.34
C LYS A 181 3.39 -17.85 11.17
N ASP A 182 2.33 -18.48 10.69
CA ASP A 182 2.37 -19.42 9.58
C ASP A 182 2.16 -18.74 8.22
N MET A 183 2.07 -17.40 8.17
CA MET A 183 1.97 -16.65 6.92
C MET A 183 3.36 -16.33 6.35
N ASP A 184 3.54 -16.59 5.06
CA ASP A 184 4.73 -16.23 4.31
C ASP A 184 4.39 -15.75 2.89
N GLY A 185 5.40 -15.39 2.11
CA GLY A 185 5.20 -14.93 0.73
C GLY A 185 4.53 -15.97 -0.17
N ALA A 186 4.81 -17.27 0.04
CA ALA A 186 4.25 -18.34 -0.77
C ALA A 186 2.76 -18.53 -0.47
N ARG A 187 2.36 -18.53 0.81
CA ARG A 187 0.96 -18.57 1.24
C ARG A 187 0.17 -17.37 0.76
N VAL A 188 0.78 -16.19 0.70
CA VAL A 188 0.10 -14.99 0.18
C VAL A 188 -0.06 -15.02 -1.34
N LEU A 189 0.98 -15.43 -2.09
CA LEU A 189 0.98 -15.39 -3.56
C LEU A 189 0.31 -16.60 -4.21
N HIS A 190 0.35 -17.76 -3.56
CA HIS A 190 -0.08 -19.05 -4.12
C HIS A 190 -1.21 -19.70 -3.33
N ALA A 191 -1.93 -18.92 -2.50
CA ALA A 191 -3.16 -19.42 -1.89
C ALA A 191 -4.13 -19.89 -2.97
N ASN A 192 -4.84 -20.99 -2.68
CA ASN A 192 -5.99 -21.37 -3.48
C ASN A 192 -7.14 -20.40 -3.17
N PHE A 193 -7.32 -19.40 -4.03
CA PHE A 193 -8.37 -18.39 -3.91
C PHE A 193 -9.76 -18.90 -4.31
N GLY A 194 -9.85 -20.15 -4.77
CA GLY A 194 -11.09 -20.74 -5.29
C GLY A 194 -11.52 -20.13 -6.62
N ASP A 195 -12.66 -20.61 -7.11
CA ASP A 195 -13.30 -20.09 -8.30
C ASP A 195 -14.05 -18.78 -8.01
N GLU A 196 -14.27 -18.01 -9.07
CA GLU A 196 -15.08 -16.80 -9.01
C GLU A 196 -16.57 -17.15 -8.87
N LYS A 197 -17.23 -16.54 -7.89
CA LYS A 197 -18.64 -16.79 -7.59
C LYS A 197 -19.31 -15.58 -6.94
N THR A 198 -20.64 -15.60 -6.83
CA THR A 198 -21.42 -14.52 -6.22
C THR A 198 -21.22 -14.55 -4.72
N VAL A 199 -20.60 -13.52 -4.14
CA VAL A 199 -20.38 -13.41 -2.69
C VAL A 199 -20.91 -12.09 -2.16
N ILE A 200 -21.66 -12.16 -1.06
CA ILE A 200 -22.01 -10.99 -0.24
C ILE A 200 -20.83 -10.70 0.67
N VAL A 201 -20.19 -9.57 0.48
CA VAL A 201 -19.01 -9.15 1.25
C VAL A 201 -19.39 -8.11 2.28
N LYS A 202 -18.77 -8.20 3.45
CA LYS A 202 -18.82 -7.18 4.50
C LYS A 202 -17.42 -7.04 5.07
N ILE A 203 -16.75 -5.93 4.79
CA ILE A 203 -15.37 -5.66 5.23
C ILE A 203 -15.32 -4.32 5.96
N PRO A 204 -14.49 -4.14 7.00
CA PRO A 204 -14.44 -2.86 7.70
C PRO A 204 -13.89 -1.77 6.78
N GLU A 205 -14.39 -0.55 6.93
CA GLU A 205 -13.73 0.64 6.41
C GLU A 205 -12.38 0.77 7.14
N MET A 206 -11.28 0.84 6.38
CA MET A 206 -9.95 0.83 6.97
C MET A 206 -9.20 2.11 6.66
N LYS A 207 -8.44 2.58 7.64
CA LYS A 207 -7.47 3.66 7.46
C LYS A 207 -6.22 3.37 8.28
N ILE A 208 -5.27 2.70 7.65
CA ILE A 208 -4.03 2.24 8.25
C ILE A 208 -2.92 3.21 7.91
N PHE A 209 -2.27 3.69 8.97
CA PHE A 209 -1.09 4.54 8.91
C PHE A 209 0.04 3.86 9.63
N SER A 210 1.14 3.65 8.92
CA SER A 210 2.32 3.07 9.53
C SER A 210 3.54 3.94 9.26
N LYS A 211 4.32 4.07 10.33
CA LYS A 211 5.62 4.73 10.35
C LYS A 211 6.62 3.73 10.91
N TYR A 212 7.49 3.22 10.06
CA TYR A 212 8.52 2.27 10.47
C TYR A 212 9.88 2.95 10.46
N LYS A 213 10.62 2.80 11.57
CA LYS A 213 12.08 2.92 11.58
C LYS A 213 12.62 1.53 11.26
N PHE A 214 13.08 1.33 10.03
CA PHE A 214 13.43 0.00 9.54
C PHE A 214 14.72 -0.57 10.10
N ASN A 215 15.55 0.24 10.76
CA ASN A 215 16.85 -0.20 11.27
C ASN A 215 16.77 -1.53 12.03
N VAL A 216 15.88 -1.63 13.02
CA VAL A 216 15.79 -2.83 13.87
C VAL A 216 15.37 -4.06 13.07
N ALA A 217 14.39 -3.91 12.18
CA ALA A 217 13.93 -5.01 11.34
C ALA A 217 15.02 -5.44 10.34
N LEU A 218 15.64 -4.48 9.64
CA LEU A 218 16.70 -4.76 8.67
C LEU A 218 17.95 -5.37 9.32
N GLN A 219 18.31 -4.92 10.53
CA GLN A 219 19.41 -5.52 11.30
C GLN A 219 19.12 -6.96 11.71
N LYS A 220 17.87 -7.27 12.12
CA LYS A 220 17.43 -8.64 12.39
C LYS A 220 17.43 -9.53 11.13
N LEU A 221 17.20 -8.94 9.95
CA LEU A 221 17.32 -9.61 8.66
C LEU A 221 18.78 -9.72 8.14
N GLY A 222 19.77 -9.28 8.92
CA GLY A 222 21.19 -9.42 8.62
C GLY A 222 21.85 -8.19 8.00
N LEU A 223 21.11 -7.12 7.72
CA LEU A 223 21.67 -5.85 7.24
C LEU A 223 22.16 -5.03 8.44
N GLN A 224 23.31 -5.40 9.01
CA GLN A 224 23.81 -4.81 10.26
C GLN A 224 24.80 -3.66 10.04
N LYS A 225 25.88 -3.93 9.30
CA LYS A 225 27.05 -3.05 9.14
C LYS A 225 26.70 -1.66 8.60
N VAL A 226 25.70 -1.55 7.72
CA VAL A 226 25.28 -0.27 7.11
C VAL A 226 24.76 0.76 8.12
N PHE A 227 24.31 0.33 9.29
CA PHE A 227 23.77 1.19 10.35
C PHE A 227 24.81 1.51 11.45
N THR A 228 26.09 1.24 11.20
CA THR A 228 27.18 1.38 12.17
C THR A 228 28.34 2.15 11.56
N GLU A 229 29.29 2.58 12.39
CA GLU A 229 30.47 3.31 11.91
C GLU A 229 31.38 2.47 11.00
N ASP A 230 31.28 1.13 11.10
CA ASP A 230 31.97 0.18 10.23
C ASP A 230 31.36 0.09 8.82
N ALA A 231 30.36 0.91 8.48
CA ALA A 231 29.70 0.88 7.19
C ALA A 231 30.68 1.12 6.02
N GLU A 232 30.77 0.15 5.11
CA GLU A 232 31.60 0.23 3.89
C GLU A 232 30.85 0.91 2.75
N LEU A 233 30.54 2.20 2.92
CA LEU A 233 29.79 3.00 1.94
C LEU A 233 30.70 3.90 1.08
N GLY A 234 31.90 3.43 0.74
CA GLY A 234 32.90 4.20 -0.02
C GLY A 234 32.48 4.60 -1.43
N ASN A 235 31.48 3.93 -2.02
CA ASN A 235 30.88 4.33 -3.30
C ASN A 235 29.77 5.39 -3.17
N ILE A 236 29.36 5.72 -1.94
CA ILE A 236 28.32 6.73 -1.64
C ILE A 236 28.94 8.08 -1.29
N ALA A 237 29.98 8.09 -0.45
CA ALA A 237 30.64 9.30 0.00
C ALA A 237 32.16 9.15 0.06
N VAL A 238 32.86 10.29 0.01
CA VAL A 238 34.33 10.35 0.13
C VAL A 238 34.77 10.02 1.55
N GLN A 239 34.08 10.55 2.55
CA GLN A 239 34.32 10.25 3.95
C GLN A 239 33.50 9.02 4.40
N ALA A 240 33.93 8.38 5.49
CA ALA A 240 33.18 7.28 6.10
C ALA A 240 31.79 7.76 6.56
N VAL A 241 30.75 7.14 6.00
CA VAL A 241 29.34 7.44 6.30
C VAL A 241 28.58 6.15 6.62
N ASP A 242 27.56 6.28 7.44
CA ASP A 242 26.58 5.25 7.75
C ASP A 242 25.18 5.68 7.31
N MET A 243 24.27 4.72 7.30
CA MET A 243 22.84 4.98 7.21
C MET A 243 22.28 5.09 8.62
N TYR A 244 22.21 6.31 9.16
CA TYR A 244 21.76 6.53 10.54
C TYR A 244 20.35 5.97 10.80
N ALA A 245 19.42 6.21 9.88
CA ALA A 245 18.08 5.64 9.94
C ALA A 245 17.43 5.52 8.56
N SER A 246 16.60 4.50 8.39
CA SER A 246 15.69 4.38 7.25
C SER A 246 14.26 4.47 7.74
N TYR A 247 13.50 5.39 7.15
CA TYR A 247 12.11 5.61 7.50
C TYR A 247 11.18 5.29 6.33
N GLN A 248 10.08 4.63 6.62
CA GLN A 248 8.98 4.46 5.66
C GLN A 248 7.68 4.95 6.24
N ALA A 249 6.99 5.76 5.44
CA ALA A 249 5.63 6.19 5.67
C ALA A 249 4.70 5.50 4.68
N VAL A 250 3.73 4.77 5.21
CA VAL A 250 2.70 4.07 4.43
C VAL A 250 1.33 4.55 4.87
N GLY A 251 0.52 4.94 3.91
CA GLY A 251 -0.92 5.15 4.10
C GLY A 251 -1.68 4.13 3.27
N PHE A 252 -2.63 3.44 3.88
CA PHE A 252 -3.51 2.46 3.24
C PHE A 252 -4.92 2.67 3.75
N GLU A 253 -5.86 2.98 2.87
CA GLU A 253 -7.27 3.21 3.20
C GLU A 253 -8.16 2.41 2.25
N ILE A 254 -9.24 1.89 2.80
CA ILE A 254 -10.28 1.18 2.08
C ILE A 254 -11.60 1.87 2.40
N ASN A 255 -12.31 2.28 1.36
CA ASN A 255 -13.60 2.99 1.43
C ASN A 255 -14.56 2.47 0.34
N GLU A 256 -15.72 3.10 0.20
CA GLU A 256 -16.81 2.75 -0.73
C GLU A 256 -16.36 2.70 -2.20
N GLU A 257 -15.39 3.53 -2.58
CA GLU A 257 -14.95 3.67 -3.97
C GLU A 257 -13.80 2.72 -4.32
N GLY A 258 -12.99 2.31 -3.33
CA GLY A 258 -11.79 1.54 -3.59
C GLY A 258 -10.77 1.45 -2.45
N VAL A 259 -9.57 1.02 -2.84
CA VAL A 259 -8.35 1.14 -2.04
C VAL A 259 -7.69 2.47 -2.35
N LYS A 260 -7.81 3.43 -1.43
CA LYS A 260 -7.13 4.72 -1.51
C LYS A 260 -5.97 4.73 -0.54
N ALA A 261 -4.79 5.09 -1.00
CA ALA A 261 -3.58 5.14 -0.21
C ALA A 261 -2.88 6.44 -0.57
N GLY A 262 -3.48 7.59 -0.25
CA GLY A 262 -2.84 8.89 -0.47
C GLY A 262 -3.36 9.75 -1.61
N ALA A 263 -4.51 10.40 -1.38
CA ALA A 263 -4.99 11.62 -2.07
C ALA A 263 -6.30 12.11 -1.42
N THR A 264 -6.31 12.52 -0.15
CA THR A 264 -7.46 13.26 0.39
C THR A 264 -7.44 14.69 -0.16
N GLY A 265 -8.45 14.98 -0.95
CA GLY A 265 -8.76 16.28 -1.52
C GLY A 265 -10.11 16.21 -2.21
N THR A 266 -11.16 16.13 -1.39
CA THR A 266 -12.51 16.58 -1.74
C THR A 266 -12.42 17.96 -2.39
N ALA A 267 -12.59 18.01 -3.70
CA ALA A 267 -13.05 19.18 -4.42
C ALA A 267 -14.10 18.67 -5.40
N GLY A 268 -15.38 18.92 -5.08
CA GLY A 268 -16.50 18.66 -5.99
C GLY A 268 -17.36 17.44 -5.66
N LEU A 269 -17.90 17.36 -4.43
CA LEU A 269 -19.33 17.07 -4.31
C LEU A 269 -20.05 18.33 -4.83
N GLN A 270 -20.17 18.44 -6.14
CA GLN A 270 -21.34 19.07 -6.73
C GLN A 270 -22.14 17.92 -7.31
N SER A 271 -23.34 17.76 -6.75
CA SER A 271 -24.42 17.03 -7.38
C SER A 271 -24.45 17.35 -8.87
N LEU A 272 -24.13 16.38 -9.71
CA LEU A 272 -24.85 16.24 -10.97
C LEU A 272 -25.85 15.13 -10.70
N SER A 273 -26.99 15.54 -10.15
CA SER A 273 -28.27 14.91 -10.46
C SER A 273 -28.41 14.90 -11.98
N GLY A 274 -27.90 13.84 -12.60
CA GLY A 274 -28.23 13.46 -13.96
C GLY A 274 -28.93 12.12 -13.84
N ILE A 275 -30.24 12.13 -14.04
CA ILE A 275 -31.03 10.92 -14.23
C ILE A 275 -30.32 10.13 -15.34
N VAL A 276 -29.68 9.02 -15.00
CA VAL A 276 -29.35 8.00 -15.99
C VAL A 276 -30.54 7.06 -15.94
N GLU A 277 -31.50 7.26 -16.84
CA GLU A 277 -32.47 6.23 -17.15
C GLU A 277 -31.68 4.98 -17.59
N PRO A 278 -31.96 3.79 -17.05
CA PRO A 278 -31.38 2.58 -17.58
C PRO A 278 -31.84 2.43 -19.03
N LEU A 279 -30.88 2.33 -19.96
CA LEU A 279 -31.15 1.94 -21.34
C LEU A 279 -31.73 0.53 -21.34
N VAL A 280 -33.05 0.44 -21.42
CA VAL A 280 -33.76 -0.78 -21.79
C VAL A 280 -33.71 -0.86 -23.31
N GLU A 281 -32.73 -1.59 -23.85
CA GLU A 281 -32.86 -2.12 -25.21
C GLU A 281 -33.97 -3.19 -25.16
N LYS A 282 -35.13 -2.84 -25.74
CA LYS A 282 -36.20 -3.79 -26.01
C LYS A 282 -35.82 -4.59 -27.25
N ASP A 283 -35.24 -5.77 -27.05
CA ASP A 283 -35.34 -6.84 -28.04
C ASP A 283 -36.60 -7.67 -27.74
N ASN A 284 -37.64 -7.39 -28.52
CA ASN A 284 -38.89 -8.14 -28.55
C ASN A 284 -38.73 -9.37 -29.46
N ASN A 285 -38.33 -10.52 -28.89
CA ASN A 285 -38.81 -11.87 -29.20
C ASN A 285 -37.74 -12.90 -28.81
N VAL A 286 -38.07 -13.80 -27.88
CA VAL A 286 -38.11 -15.27 -28.07
C VAL A 286 -38.25 -15.92 -26.68
N GLY A 287 -39.36 -16.65 -26.49
CA GLY A 287 -39.46 -17.84 -25.63
C GLY A 287 -39.44 -17.64 -24.12
N ASN A 288 -40.60 -17.85 -23.49
CA ASN A 288 -40.67 -18.26 -22.08
C ASN A 288 -39.82 -19.53 -21.90
N ASN A 289 -38.62 -19.36 -21.36
CA ASN A 289 -37.94 -20.40 -20.62
C ASN A 289 -37.81 -19.85 -19.20
N ASP A 290 -38.66 -20.36 -18.31
CA ASP A 290 -38.47 -20.22 -16.88
C ASP A 290 -37.09 -20.82 -16.56
N ILE A 291 -36.10 -19.95 -16.37
CA ILE A 291 -34.81 -20.36 -15.81
C ILE A 291 -35.07 -20.39 -14.31
N ASP A 292 -35.22 -21.61 -13.79
CA ASP A 292 -35.16 -21.89 -12.36
C ASP A 292 -33.91 -21.22 -11.78
N LEU A 293 -34.14 -20.12 -11.03
CA LEU A 293 -33.12 -19.52 -10.18
C LEU A 293 -32.85 -20.53 -9.06
N ASP A 294 -31.78 -21.29 -9.25
CA ASP A 294 -31.15 -22.13 -8.23
C ASP A 294 -31.16 -21.40 -6.87
N ASP A 295 -31.81 -22.00 -5.87
CA ASP A 295 -32.01 -21.43 -4.53
C ASP A 295 -30.73 -21.52 -3.66
N GLY A 296 -29.60 -21.81 -4.30
CA GLY A 296 -28.28 -21.92 -3.69
C GLY A 296 -27.96 -20.72 -2.81
N GLU A 297 -27.79 -21.01 -1.52
CA GLU A 297 -27.44 -20.05 -0.48
C GLU A 297 -26.24 -19.20 -0.93
N THR A 298 -26.49 -17.93 -1.25
CA THR A 298 -25.41 -17.02 -1.70
C THR A 298 -24.30 -16.97 -0.65
N ASP A 299 -23.07 -17.23 -1.07
CA ASP A 299 -21.91 -17.23 -0.19
C ASP A 299 -21.73 -15.86 0.50
N LYS A 300 -21.29 -15.89 1.75
CA LYS A 300 -21.09 -14.69 2.59
C LYS A 300 -19.68 -14.67 3.13
N PHE A 301 -18.99 -13.54 2.95
CA PHE A 301 -17.69 -13.28 3.56
C PHE A 301 -17.76 -12.02 4.42
N PHE A 302 -17.82 -12.21 5.74
CA PHE A 302 -17.91 -11.11 6.71
C PHE A 302 -16.62 -11.04 7.54
N ALA A 303 -15.81 -10.02 7.28
CA ALA A 303 -14.55 -9.78 7.99
C ALA A 303 -14.80 -9.01 9.30
N ASP A 304 -15.44 -9.65 10.27
CA ASP A 304 -15.90 -9.09 11.54
C ASP A 304 -14.95 -9.32 12.74
N ARG A 305 -13.81 -9.94 12.48
CA ARG A 305 -12.76 -10.31 13.44
C ARG A 305 -11.37 -10.14 12.82
N PRO A 306 -10.28 -10.21 13.60
CA PRO A 306 -8.93 -10.02 13.08
C PRO A 306 -8.60 -10.81 11.81
N PHE A 307 -7.99 -10.13 10.84
CA PHE A 307 -7.64 -10.72 9.55
C PHE A 307 -6.33 -10.18 8.99
N PHE A 308 -5.70 -10.97 8.12
CA PHE A 308 -4.56 -10.55 7.30
C PHE A 308 -5.07 -10.09 5.94
N PHE A 309 -4.46 -9.06 5.35
CA PHE A 309 -4.79 -8.63 4.00
C PHE A 309 -3.53 -8.36 3.20
N ALA A 310 -3.64 -8.55 1.89
CA ALA A 310 -2.60 -8.20 0.93
C ALA A 310 -3.22 -7.56 -0.32
N LEU A 311 -2.60 -6.48 -0.81
CA LEU A 311 -2.92 -5.91 -2.10
C LEU A 311 -1.86 -6.36 -3.11
N ILE A 312 -2.27 -7.12 -4.12
CA ILE A 312 -1.37 -7.82 -5.03
C ILE A 312 -1.64 -7.37 -6.46
N ARG A 313 -0.57 -7.18 -7.25
CA ARG A 313 -0.65 -6.93 -8.69
C ARG A 313 0.26 -7.91 -9.42
N GLY A 314 -0.32 -8.82 -10.20
CA GLY A 314 0.43 -9.96 -10.74
C GLY A 314 1.05 -10.75 -9.59
N ASP A 315 2.37 -10.90 -9.60
CA ASP A 315 3.13 -11.57 -8.53
C ASP A 315 3.75 -10.61 -7.51
N LEU A 316 3.40 -9.31 -7.58
CA LEU A 316 3.95 -8.29 -6.68
C LEU A 316 2.99 -7.97 -5.54
N ILE A 317 3.41 -8.27 -4.31
CA ILE A 317 2.74 -7.78 -3.10
C ILE A 317 3.05 -6.29 -2.95
N LEU A 318 2.06 -5.44 -3.19
CA LEU A 318 2.17 -3.99 -3.04
C LEU A 318 2.03 -3.58 -1.57
N TYR A 319 1.11 -4.22 -0.87
CA TYR A 319 0.85 -4.01 0.56
C TYR A 319 0.52 -5.34 1.21
N ALA A 320 0.93 -5.50 2.46
CA ALA A 320 0.50 -6.58 3.33
C ALA A 320 0.35 -6.02 4.74
N GLY A 321 -0.61 -6.55 5.49
CA GLY A 321 -0.84 -6.11 6.85
C GLY A 321 -1.93 -6.90 7.56
N ARG A 322 -2.26 -6.41 8.76
CA ARG A 322 -3.30 -6.96 9.60
C ARG A 322 -4.29 -5.89 10.02
N TYR A 323 -5.52 -6.30 10.26
CA TYR A 323 -6.55 -5.47 10.87
C TYR A 323 -7.05 -6.17 12.14
N MET A 324 -7.11 -5.43 13.24
CA MET A 324 -7.32 -5.91 14.62
C MET A 324 -8.29 -5.01 15.38
#